data_AF-A0A1L9B802-F1
#
_entry.id   AF-A0A1L9B802-F1
#
_cell.length_a   1.000
_cell.length_b   1.000
_cell.length_c   1.000
_cell.angle_alpha   90.00
_cell.angle_beta   90.00
_cell.angle_gamma   90.00
#
_symmetry.space_group_name_H-M   'P 1'
#
loop_
_entity.id
_entity.type
_entity.pdbx_description
1 polymer ?
#
loop_
_entity_poly.entity_id
_entity_poly.type
_entity_poly.pdbx_seq_one_letter_code
_entity_poly.pdbx_strand_id
1 'polypeptide(L)'
;MLALVGSPALAELPVVDEAHIAWLGCDYSIKVRQDSDGAPNPKPLYRISVENESLEPGSCLWSPNRRELATSKIPPRIKIEASHNGPVLAYSWGENIQCLGPWVRISIHNVNPSTLESSRQAKLEAWYQEDPTFEGWPRPGALYLDNLIVGSNFIQVTGDFSGNRISYAPNPVTGTHFVASYPMFFEVNHSPVINTHE
;
A
#
# COMPACT_ATOMS: atom_id res chain seq x y z
N MET A 1 15.47 -47.97 9.32
CA MET A 1 15.67 -46.56 9.73
C MET A 1 15.33 -45.69 8.53
N LEU A 2 14.10 -45.17 8.46
CA LEU A 2 13.75 -44.16 7.45
C LEU A 2 14.18 -42.80 8.00
N ALA A 3 15.22 -42.21 7.43
CA ALA A 3 15.49 -40.80 7.61
C ALA A 3 14.47 -40.03 6.75
N LEU A 4 13.42 -39.49 7.38
CA LEU A 4 12.66 -38.40 6.78
C LEU A 4 13.61 -37.20 6.69
N VAL A 5 14.11 -36.95 5.48
CA VAL A 5 14.69 -35.66 5.13
C VAL A 5 13.52 -34.67 5.13
N GLY A 6 13.35 -33.98 6.26
CA GLY A 6 12.47 -32.82 6.31
C GLY A 6 12.98 -31.82 5.30
N SER A 7 12.22 -31.61 4.22
CA SER A 7 12.40 -30.45 3.36
C SER A 7 12.50 -29.21 4.25
N PRO A 8 13.43 -28.28 4.03
CA PRO A 8 13.30 -26.96 4.63
C PRO A 8 11.98 -26.42 4.09
N ALA A 9 10.95 -26.43 4.93
CA ALA A 9 9.81 -25.58 4.71
C ALA A 9 10.38 -24.20 4.39
N LEU A 10 9.94 -23.59 3.30
CA LEU A 10 10.07 -22.15 3.09
C LEU A 10 9.56 -21.50 4.38
N ALA A 11 10.46 -21.17 5.30
CA ALA A 11 10.08 -20.56 6.55
C ALA A 11 9.38 -19.27 6.17
N GLU A 12 8.07 -19.20 6.44
CA GLU A 12 7.31 -18.00 6.13
C GLU A 12 8.01 -16.84 6.85
N LEU A 13 8.34 -15.80 6.08
CA LEU A 13 8.95 -14.60 6.65
C LEU A 13 8.05 -14.06 7.77
N PRO A 14 8.62 -13.58 8.88
CA PRO A 14 7.84 -13.08 10.00
C PRO A 14 6.94 -11.93 9.55
N VAL A 15 5.65 -12.02 9.91
CA VAL A 15 4.69 -10.94 9.74
C VAL A 15 4.95 -9.89 10.82
N VAL A 16 5.19 -8.65 10.40
CA VAL A 16 5.51 -7.52 11.30
C VAL A 16 4.39 -6.49 11.38
N ASP A 17 3.47 -6.50 10.42
CA ASP A 17 2.25 -5.71 10.43
C ASP A 17 1.18 -6.44 9.60
N GLU A 18 -0.08 -6.37 10.02
CA GLU A 18 -1.20 -6.92 9.26
C GLU A 18 -2.50 -6.16 9.53
N ALA A 19 -3.38 -6.16 8.52
CA ALA A 19 -4.73 -5.63 8.63
C ALA A 19 -5.69 -6.56 7.90
N HIS A 20 -6.92 -6.68 8.41
CA HIS A 20 -7.90 -7.66 7.92
C HIS A 20 -9.26 -7.03 7.65
N ILE A 21 -10.03 -7.67 6.77
CA ILE A 21 -11.45 -7.42 6.60
C ILE A 21 -12.19 -8.71 6.25
N ALA A 22 -13.36 -8.90 6.86
CA ALA A 22 -14.29 -9.94 6.46
C ALA A 22 -15.14 -9.48 5.27
N TRP A 23 -15.17 -10.28 4.20
CA TRP A 23 -16.00 -9.99 3.03
C TRP A 23 -16.52 -11.26 2.36
N LEU A 24 -17.84 -11.36 2.19
CA LEU A 24 -18.53 -12.52 1.59
C LEU A 24 -18.07 -13.88 2.11
N GLY A 25 -17.90 -14.00 3.44
CA GLY A 25 -17.53 -15.24 4.10
C GLY A 25 -16.04 -15.59 4.04
N CYS A 26 -15.21 -14.72 3.45
CA CYS A 26 -13.76 -14.83 3.41
C CYS A 26 -13.11 -13.80 4.33
N ASP A 27 -11.97 -14.15 4.90
CA ASP A 27 -11.07 -13.22 5.58
C ASP A 27 -10.01 -12.76 4.58
N TYR A 28 -9.93 -11.45 4.35
CA TYR A 28 -8.89 -10.87 3.51
C TYR A 28 -7.90 -10.13 4.38
N SER A 29 -6.62 -10.35 4.13
CA SER A 29 -5.55 -9.72 4.88
C SER A 29 -4.55 -9.05 3.97
N ILE A 30 -4.07 -7.89 4.36
CA ILE A 30 -2.83 -7.31 3.84
C ILE A 30 -1.76 -7.51 4.91
N LYS A 31 -0.66 -8.19 4.54
CA LYS A 31 0.42 -8.55 5.46
C LYS A 31 1.72 -7.91 5.00
N VAL A 32 2.47 -7.39 5.96
CA VAL A 32 3.84 -6.93 5.80
C VAL A 32 4.75 -7.98 6.42
N ARG A 33 5.63 -8.56 5.61
CA ARG A 33 6.64 -9.52 6.07
C ARG A 33 8.02 -8.92 5.97
N GLN A 34 8.85 -9.16 6.97
CA GLN A 34 10.22 -8.65 7.01
C GLN A 34 11.22 -9.76 6.67
N ASP A 35 12.10 -9.50 5.70
CA ASP A 35 13.22 -10.38 5.40
C ASP A 35 14.26 -10.33 6.53
N SER A 36 14.75 -11.51 6.93
CA SER A 36 15.62 -11.69 8.10
C SER A 36 17.11 -11.73 7.74
N ASP A 37 17.49 -11.56 6.47
CA ASP A 37 18.90 -11.71 6.07
C ASP A 37 19.80 -10.68 6.76
N GLY A 38 20.58 -11.19 7.72
CA GLY A 38 21.45 -10.49 8.66
C GLY A 38 22.72 -9.89 8.06
N ALA A 39 22.64 -9.32 6.86
CA ALA A 39 23.72 -8.51 6.32
C ALA A 39 23.65 -7.08 6.90
N PRO A 40 24.77 -6.47 7.32
CA PRO A 40 24.77 -5.09 7.82
C PRO A 40 24.35 -4.07 6.76
N ASN A 41 24.24 -4.48 5.49
CA ASN A 41 23.61 -3.80 4.38
C ASN A 41 23.24 -4.84 3.30
N PRO A 42 22.08 -4.72 2.64
CA PRO A 42 21.16 -3.59 2.65
C PRO A 42 20.08 -3.66 3.74
N LYS A 43 19.42 -2.52 4.00
CA LYS A 43 18.28 -2.34 4.93
C LYS A 43 17.23 -3.46 4.78
N PRO A 44 16.51 -3.81 5.88
CA PRO A 44 15.50 -4.87 5.85
C PRO A 44 14.51 -4.62 4.70
N LEU A 45 14.29 -5.68 3.92
CA LEU A 45 13.33 -5.69 2.84
C LEU A 45 11.98 -6.12 3.41
N TYR A 46 10.98 -5.27 3.26
CA TYR A 46 9.59 -5.58 3.58
C TYR A 46 8.88 -6.04 2.32
N ARG A 47 8.14 -7.14 2.42
CA ARG A 47 7.26 -7.65 1.37
C ARG A 47 5.82 -7.40 1.78
N ILE A 48 5.06 -6.75 0.90
CA ILE A 48 3.66 -6.43 1.12
C ILE A 48 2.86 -7.41 0.26
N SER A 49 1.95 -8.16 0.87
CA SER A 49 1.12 -9.13 0.17
C SER A 49 -0.33 -9.05 0.62
N VAL A 50 -1.25 -9.45 -0.26
CA VAL A 50 -2.64 -9.70 0.07
C VAL A 50 -2.90 -11.21 0.08
N GLU A 51 -3.71 -11.65 1.02
CA GLU A 51 -4.14 -13.04 1.18
C GLU A 51 -5.65 -13.11 1.40
N ASN A 52 -6.24 -14.24 1.03
CA ASN A 52 -7.59 -14.59 1.44
C ASN A 52 -7.59 -15.98 2.07
N GLU A 53 -8.40 -16.14 3.11
CA GLU A 53 -8.64 -17.40 3.80
C GLU A 53 -10.14 -17.55 4.11
N SER A 54 -10.57 -18.75 4.48
CA SER A 54 -11.96 -18.98 4.87
C SER A 54 -12.14 -18.63 6.35
N LEU A 55 -13.15 -17.80 6.68
CA LEU A 55 -13.51 -17.53 8.08
C LEU A 55 -14.02 -18.80 8.77
N GLU A 56 -14.84 -19.57 8.06
CA GLU A 56 -15.33 -20.87 8.49
C GLU A 56 -15.19 -21.88 7.34
N PRO A 57 -15.07 -23.19 7.62
CA PRO A 57 -15.02 -24.20 6.58
C PRO A 57 -16.23 -24.11 5.64
N GLY A 58 -15.98 -23.81 4.36
CA GLY A 58 -17.02 -23.71 3.34
C GLY A 58 -17.78 -22.37 3.28
N SER A 59 -17.41 -21.37 4.10
CA SER A 59 -18.04 -20.04 4.04
C SER A 59 -17.50 -19.16 2.91
N CYS A 60 -16.24 -19.36 2.54
CA CYS A 60 -15.58 -18.56 1.51
C CYS A 60 -15.77 -19.17 0.12
N LEU A 61 -16.19 -18.34 -0.83
CA LEU A 61 -16.40 -18.77 -2.22
C LEU A 61 -15.10 -19.07 -2.97
N TRP A 62 -13.97 -18.57 -2.48
CA TRP A 62 -12.68 -18.68 -3.15
C TRP A 62 -11.70 -19.53 -2.35
N SER A 63 -10.89 -20.31 -3.07
CA SER A 63 -9.78 -21.03 -2.44
C SER A 63 -8.80 -20.04 -1.81
N PRO A 64 -8.16 -20.40 -0.68
CA PRO A 64 -7.10 -19.59 -0.12
C PRO A 64 -6.00 -19.29 -1.13
N ASN A 65 -5.58 -18.03 -1.19
CA ASN A 65 -4.61 -17.54 -2.16
C ASN A 65 -3.76 -16.44 -1.50
N ARG A 66 -2.57 -16.23 -2.07
CA ARG A 66 -1.61 -15.20 -1.65
C ARG A 66 -1.04 -14.53 -2.89
N ARG A 67 -0.95 -13.20 -2.86
CA ARG A 67 -0.29 -12.42 -3.91
C ARG A 67 0.61 -11.35 -3.32
N GLU A 68 1.86 -11.30 -3.79
CA GLU A 68 2.76 -10.18 -3.48
C GLU A 68 2.34 -8.93 -4.28
N LEU A 69 2.28 -7.79 -3.60
CA LEU A 69 1.86 -6.51 -4.17
C LEU A 69 3.06 -5.61 -4.47
N ALA A 70 4.00 -5.52 -3.52
CA ALA A 70 5.17 -4.66 -3.62
C ALA A 70 6.24 -5.07 -2.60
N THR A 71 7.42 -4.47 -2.77
CA THR A 71 8.50 -4.51 -1.77
C THR A 71 8.84 -3.09 -1.31
N SER A 72 9.43 -2.96 -0.13
CA SER A 72 9.85 -1.68 0.45
C SER A 72 11.11 -1.83 1.29
N LYS A 73 11.97 -0.80 1.31
CA LYS A 73 13.15 -0.71 2.20
C LYS A 73 12.90 0.12 3.47
N ILE A 74 11.64 0.48 3.71
CA ILE A 74 11.16 1.20 4.90
C ILE A 74 9.88 0.50 5.37
N PRO A 75 9.55 0.57 6.67
CA PRO A 75 8.32 -0.04 7.19
C PRO A 75 7.07 0.50 6.47
N PRO A 76 6.31 -0.35 5.77
CA PRO A 76 5.02 0.01 5.17
C PRO A 76 3.97 0.30 6.26
N ARG A 77 3.09 1.26 6.00
CA ARG A 77 1.79 1.38 6.66
C ARG A 77 0.74 0.80 5.74
N ILE A 78 -0.19 0.03 6.28
CA ILE A 78 -1.19 -0.73 5.50
C ILE A 78 -2.60 -0.45 6.01
N LYS A 79 -3.58 -0.48 5.10
CA LYS A 79 -5.02 -0.43 5.36
C LYS A 79 -5.75 -1.32 4.38
N ILE A 80 -6.83 -1.92 4.84
CA ILE A 80 -7.75 -2.73 4.03
C ILE A 80 -9.17 -2.41 4.44
N GLU A 81 -10.05 -2.29 3.45
CA GLU A 81 -11.47 -2.02 3.64
C GLU A 81 -12.30 -2.80 2.62
N ALA A 82 -13.55 -3.07 2.95
CA ALA A 82 -14.48 -3.75 2.05
C ALA A 82 -15.20 -2.75 1.13
N SER A 83 -15.37 -3.12 -0.14
CA SER A 83 -16.28 -2.44 -1.07
C SER A 83 -17.35 -3.39 -1.58
N HIS A 84 -18.31 -2.87 -2.35
CA HIS A 84 -19.28 -3.71 -3.06
C HIS A 84 -18.66 -4.58 -4.16
N ASN A 85 -17.47 -4.22 -4.69
CA ASN A 85 -16.78 -4.92 -5.77
C ASN A 85 -15.62 -5.82 -5.29
N GLY A 86 -15.39 -5.89 -3.99
CA GLY A 86 -14.29 -6.63 -3.39
C GLY A 86 -13.43 -5.79 -2.44
N PRO A 87 -12.35 -6.37 -1.91
CA PRO A 87 -11.46 -5.66 -1.00
C PRO A 87 -10.75 -4.48 -1.68
N VAL A 88 -10.50 -3.44 -0.89
CA VAL A 88 -9.71 -2.27 -1.27
C VAL A 88 -8.54 -2.18 -0.30
N LEU A 89 -7.35 -2.05 -0.85
CA LEU A 89 -6.08 -2.00 -0.13
C LEU A 89 -5.46 -0.62 -0.32
N ALA A 90 -4.87 -0.08 0.72
CA ALA A 90 -3.94 1.04 0.62
C ALA A 90 -2.66 0.68 1.39
N TYR A 91 -1.51 0.94 0.79
CA TYR A 91 -0.23 0.70 1.46
C TYR A 91 0.82 1.71 1.05
N SER A 92 1.68 2.08 2.01
CA SER A 92 2.87 2.87 1.72
C SER A 92 4.06 1.99 1.38
N TRP A 93 4.89 2.43 0.45
CA TRP A 93 6.15 1.75 0.12
C TRP A 93 7.17 2.76 -0.39
N GLY A 94 8.45 2.40 -0.29
CA GLY A 94 9.52 3.30 -0.66
C GLY A 94 10.89 2.88 -0.13
N GLU A 95 11.78 3.86 -0.12
CA GLU A 95 13.15 3.72 0.38
C GLU A 95 13.68 5.03 0.93
N ASN A 96 14.83 4.97 1.59
CA ASN A 96 15.58 6.17 1.97
C ASN A 96 16.68 6.40 0.94
N ILE A 97 16.61 7.52 0.22
CA ILE A 97 17.64 7.92 -0.72
C ILE A 97 18.76 8.60 0.06
N GLN A 98 19.99 8.13 -0.12
CA GLN A 98 21.16 8.67 0.56
C GLN A 98 21.26 10.19 0.31
N CYS A 99 21.49 10.95 1.39
CA CYS A 99 21.56 12.42 1.41
C CYS A 99 20.26 13.18 1.06
N LEU A 100 19.21 12.51 0.57
CA LEU A 100 17.96 13.17 0.16
C LEU A 100 16.78 12.89 1.09
N GLY A 101 16.84 11.83 1.90
CA GLY A 101 15.80 11.47 2.85
C GLY A 101 14.83 10.40 2.33
N PRO A 102 13.68 10.23 2.98
CA PRO A 102 12.71 9.20 2.60
C PRO A 102 11.99 9.56 1.30
N TRP A 103 11.83 8.57 0.42
CA TRP A 103 10.98 8.63 -0.75
C TRP A 103 9.86 7.60 -0.60
N VAL A 104 8.69 8.07 -0.14
CA VAL A 104 7.55 7.20 0.23
C VAL A 104 6.35 7.53 -0.64
N ARG A 105 5.74 6.48 -1.18
CA ARG A 105 4.58 6.53 -2.06
C ARG A 105 3.45 5.76 -1.43
N ILE A 106 2.23 6.07 -1.82
CA ILE A 106 1.05 5.28 -1.44
C ILE A 106 0.47 4.65 -2.70
N SER A 107 0.23 3.35 -2.65
CA SER A 107 -0.52 2.62 -3.66
C SER A 107 -1.89 2.24 -3.13
N ILE A 108 -2.90 2.32 -4.00
CA ILE A 108 -4.30 2.02 -3.68
C ILE A 108 -4.79 1.01 -4.72
N HIS A 109 -5.38 -0.08 -4.27
CA HIS A 109 -5.78 -1.19 -5.11
C HIS A 109 -7.21 -1.62 -4.76
N ASN A 110 -8.11 -1.69 -5.74
CA ASN A 110 -9.26 -2.59 -5.61
C ASN A 110 -8.82 -3.94 -6.18
N VAL A 111 -9.02 -5.00 -5.42
CA VAL A 111 -8.55 -6.34 -5.81
C VAL A 111 -9.71 -7.24 -6.18
N ASN A 112 -9.51 -8.03 -7.22
CA ASN A 112 -10.42 -9.10 -7.58
C ASN A 112 -10.42 -10.14 -6.44
N PRO A 113 -11.59 -10.46 -5.86
CA PRO A 113 -11.69 -11.35 -4.72
C PRO A 113 -11.18 -12.78 -4.94
N SER A 114 -11.20 -13.29 -6.17
CA SER A 114 -10.81 -14.67 -6.49
C SER A 114 -9.34 -14.82 -6.86
N THR A 115 -8.78 -13.83 -7.56
CA THR A 115 -7.40 -13.87 -8.08
C THR A 115 -6.42 -13.01 -7.29
N LEU A 116 -6.94 -12.12 -6.43
CA LEU A 116 -6.21 -11.06 -5.73
C LEU A 116 -5.47 -10.10 -6.68
N GLU A 117 -5.74 -10.17 -7.99
CA GLU A 117 -5.20 -9.21 -8.97
C GLU A 117 -5.86 -7.85 -8.77
N SER A 118 -5.15 -6.77 -9.08
CA SER A 118 -5.73 -5.43 -9.00
C SER A 118 -6.65 -5.20 -10.19
N SER A 119 -7.95 -5.02 -9.92
CA SER A 119 -8.94 -4.59 -10.92
C SER A 119 -8.78 -3.09 -11.22
N ARG A 120 -8.45 -2.30 -10.19
CA ARG A 120 -8.13 -0.88 -10.26
C ARG A 120 -6.93 -0.57 -9.38
N GLN A 121 -6.11 0.37 -9.85
CA GLN A 121 -4.95 0.85 -9.11
C GLN A 121 -4.83 2.37 -9.24
N ALA A 122 -4.47 3.02 -8.14
CA ALA A 122 -3.99 4.39 -8.13
C ALA A 122 -2.71 4.50 -7.30
N LYS A 123 -1.95 5.57 -7.56
CA LYS A 123 -0.69 5.85 -6.86
C LYS A 123 -0.60 7.34 -6.53
N LEU A 124 -0.15 7.64 -5.32
CA LEU A 124 0.20 8.99 -4.88
C LEU A 124 1.70 9.08 -4.62
N GLU A 125 2.29 10.20 -5.03
CA GLU A 125 3.71 10.50 -4.80
C GLU A 125 3.84 11.95 -4.33
N ALA A 126 4.86 12.25 -3.54
CA ALA A 126 5.20 13.60 -3.11
C ALA A 126 6.63 13.96 -3.51
N TRP A 127 6.87 15.24 -3.76
CA TRP A 127 8.18 15.78 -4.08
C TRP A 127 8.35 17.22 -3.59
N TYR A 128 9.61 17.62 -3.48
CA TYR A 128 10.00 19.00 -3.39
C TYR A 128 10.36 19.47 -4.79
N GLN A 129 9.54 20.36 -5.33
CA GLN A 129 9.87 21.12 -6.50
C GLN A 129 10.56 22.41 -6.05
N GLU A 130 11.83 22.56 -6.40
CA GLU A 130 12.52 23.84 -6.26
C GLU A 130 11.94 24.86 -7.26
N ASP A 131 12.26 26.14 -7.08
CA ASP A 131 11.84 27.23 -7.98
C ASP A 131 12.01 26.78 -9.45
N PRO A 132 11.01 26.94 -10.33
CA PRO A 132 11.13 26.56 -11.74
C PRO A 132 12.35 27.17 -12.46
N THR A 133 13.04 28.16 -11.89
CA THR A 133 14.32 28.68 -12.40
C THR A 133 15.55 27.83 -12.08
N PHE A 134 15.44 26.84 -11.19
CA PHE A 134 16.52 25.90 -10.86
C PHE A 134 16.39 24.63 -11.72
N GLU A 135 17.42 24.31 -12.50
CA GLU A 135 17.52 23.07 -13.31
C GLU A 135 17.80 21.80 -12.46
N GLY A 136 17.31 21.77 -11.21
CA GLY A 136 17.45 20.63 -10.32
C GLY A 136 16.41 19.55 -10.63
N TRP A 137 16.80 18.28 -10.48
CA TRP A 137 15.83 17.18 -10.42
C TRP A 137 14.96 17.35 -9.18
N PRO A 138 13.63 17.12 -9.25
CA PRO A 138 12.76 17.24 -8.10
C PRO A 138 13.24 16.32 -6.98
N ARG A 139 13.39 16.87 -5.78
CA ARG A 139 13.84 16.10 -4.61
C ARG A 139 12.70 15.22 -4.10
N PRO A 140 12.99 14.01 -3.60
CA PRO A 140 11.96 13.09 -3.12
C PRO A 140 11.19 13.70 -1.92
N GLY A 141 9.88 13.53 -1.93
CA GLY A 141 9.00 13.74 -0.78
C GLY A 141 8.49 12.39 -0.26
N ALA A 142 7.77 12.44 0.84
CA ALA A 142 7.22 11.26 1.49
C ALA A 142 5.73 11.44 1.75
N LEU A 143 4.95 10.38 1.56
CA LEU A 143 3.55 10.26 1.97
C LEU A 143 3.43 9.17 3.03
N TYR A 144 2.72 9.44 4.11
CA TYR A 144 2.51 8.51 5.21
C TYR A 144 1.01 8.21 5.32
N LEU A 145 0.63 6.95 5.09
CA LEU A 145 -0.77 6.52 5.11
C LEU A 145 -1.31 6.50 6.55
N ASP A 146 -2.42 7.18 6.80
CA ASP A 146 -3.11 7.16 8.10
C ASP A 146 -4.47 6.46 8.04
N ASN A 147 -5.26 6.74 7.00
CA ASN A 147 -6.59 6.16 6.87
C ASN A 147 -6.98 5.84 5.42
N LEU A 148 -7.87 4.86 5.30
CA LEU A 148 -8.56 4.46 4.08
C LEU A 148 -10.05 4.43 4.38
N ILE A 149 -10.84 5.18 3.62
CA ILE A 149 -12.30 5.16 3.70
C ILE A 149 -12.84 4.71 2.35
N VAL A 150 -13.75 3.75 2.37
CA VAL A 150 -14.39 3.20 1.17
C VAL A 150 -15.89 3.45 1.25
N GLY A 151 -16.40 4.25 0.31
CA GLY A 151 -17.82 4.45 0.10
C GLY A 151 -18.37 3.55 -1.01
N SER A 152 -19.67 3.72 -1.32
CA SER A 152 -20.32 2.97 -2.39
C SER A 152 -19.64 3.19 -3.74
N ASN A 153 -19.22 4.41 -4.06
CA ASN A 153 -18.55 4.71 -5.32
C ASN A 153 -17.38 5.70 -5.19
N PHE A 154 -16.74 5.73 -4.02
CA PHE A 154 -15.56 6.56 -3.83
C PHE A 154 -14.58 5.89 -2.88
N ILE A 155 -13.32 6.29 -3.00
CA ILE A 155 -12.27 5.97 -2.03
C ILE A 155 -11.67 7.29 -1.56
N GLN A 156 -11.38 7.37 -0.27
CA GLN A 156 -10.59 8.45 0.30
C GLN A 156 -9.39 7.89 1.03
N VAL A 157 -8.23 8.44 0.75
CA VAL A 157 -6.99 8.16 1.48
C VAL A 157 -6.51 9.42 2.16
N THR A 158 -6.16 9.31 3.43
CA THR A 158 -5.62 10.43 4.21
C THR A 158 -4.28 10.07 4.81
N GLY A 159 -3.49 11.10 5.09
CA GLY A 159 -2.17 10.91 5.63
C GLY A 159 -1.39 12.19 5.82
N ASP A 160 -0.16 12.03 6.31
CA ASP A 160 0.83 13.09 6.37
C ASP A 160 1.66 13.11 5.09
N PHE A 161 2.24 14.27 4.79
CA PHE A 161 3.22 14.37 3.70
C PHE A 161 4.38 15.29 4.03
N SER A 162 5.47 15.09 3.29
CA SER A 162 6.59 16.02 3.20
C SER A 162 6.85 16.34 1.74
N GLY A 163 7.21 17.59 1.47
CA GLY A 163 7.27 18.14 0.12
C GLY A 163 6.43 19.41 0.00
N ASN A 164 6.52 20.05 -1.14
CA ASN A 164 5.64 21.17 -1.52
C ASN A 164 4.77 20.81 -2.73
N ARG A 165 4.74 19.52 -3.09
CA ARG A 165 3.97 19.00 -4.22
C ARG A 165 3.55 17.55 -3.97
N ILE A 166 2.29 17.25 -4.31
CA ILE A 166 1.71 15.91 -4.32
C ILE A 166 1.17 15.66 -5.74
N SER A 167 1.26 14.42 -6.24
CA SER A 167 0.65 14.03 -7.51
C SER A 167 -0.80 14.51 -7.59
N TYR A 168 -1.16 15.09 -8.74
CA TYR A 168 -2.52 15.56 -9.08
C TYR A 168 -3.03 16.78 -8.28
N ALA A 169 -2.30 17.23 -7.25
CA ALA A 169 -2.64 18.45 -6.53
C ALA A 169 -2.27 19.71 -7.33
N PRO A 170 -2.96 20.85 -7.09
CA PRO A 170 -2.46 22.14 -7.54
C PRO A 170 -1.12 22.46 -6.85
N ASN A 171 -0.18 23.04 -7.60
CA ASN A 171 1.16 23.36 -7.08
C ASN A 171 1.29 24.87 -6.80
N PRO A 172 1.95 25.28 -5.71
CA PRO A 172 2.45 24.45 -4.60
C PRO A 172 1.32 24.05 -3.62
N VAL A 173 1.51 22.95 -2.90
CA VAL A 173 0.63 22.57 -1.77
C VAL A 173 1.15 23.16 -0.46
N THR A 174 0.26 23.40 0.50
CA THR A 174 0.57 23.93 1.84
C THR A 174 0.03 23.00 2.93
N GLY A 175 0.59 23.06 4.14
CA GLY A 175 0.22 22.18 5.26
C GLY A 175 1.07 20.90 5.35
N THR A 176 0.64 19.98 6.22
CA THR A 176 1.33 18.71 6.50
C THR A 176 0.44 17.48 6.33
N HIS A 177 -0.87 17.68 6.21
CA HIS A 177 -1.86 16.63 6.03
C HIS A 177 -2.49 16.71 4.64
N PHE A 178 -2.81 15.54 4.05
CA PHE A 178 -3.51 15.44 2.77
C PHE A 178 -4.76 14.57 2.88
N VAL A 179 -5.72 14.88 2.01
CA VAL A 179 -6.90 14.07 1.72
C VAL A 179 -6.97 13.87 0.21
N ALA A 180 -6.80 12.64 -0.25
CA ALA A 180 -6.94 12.25 -1.64
C ALA A 180 -8.27 11.52 -1.85
N SER A 181 -9.19 12.16 -2.57
CA SER A 181 -10.52 11.62 -2.85
C SER A 181 -10.63 11.17 -4.29
N TYR A 182 -10.99 9.91 -4.50
CA TYR A 182 -11.20 9.28 -5.79
C TYR A 182 -12.70 9.04 -6.02
N PRO A 183 -13.43 10.00 -6.62
CA PRO A 183 -14.82 9.77 -7.00
C PRO A 183 -14.90 8.77 -8.14
N MET A 184 -15.91 7.90 -8.12
CA MET A 184 -16.17 6.87 -9.14
C MET A 184 -14.99 5.91 -9.35
N PHE A 185 -14.19 5.64 -8.29
CA PHE A 185 -12.95 4.87 -8.39
C PHE A 185 -13.11 3.50 -9.07
N PHE A 186 -14.23 2.84 -8.84
CA PHE A 186 -14.49 1.51 -9.40
C PHE A 186 -14.85 1.56 -10.88
N GLU A 187 -15.45 2.66 -11.34
CA GLU A 187 -16.02 2.78 -12.68
C GLU A 187 -15.05 3.45 -13.65
N VAL A 188 -14.39 4.54 -13.26
CA VAL A 188 -13.62 5.39 -14.16
C VAL A 188 -12.25 5.71 -13.57
N ASN A 189 -11.22 5.70 -14.42
CA ASN A 189 -9.89 6.14 -14.02
C ASN A 189 -9.82 7.67 -14.09
N HIS A 190 -9.98 8.32 -12.94
CA HIS A 190 -9.81 9.76 -12.79
C HIS A 190 -8.70 10.10 -11.80
N SER A 191 -8.08 11.25 -12.01
CA SER A 191 -7.18 11.83 -11.01
C SER A 191 -7.95 12.13 -9.73
N PRO A 192 -7.35 11.92 -8.55
CA PRO A 192 -7.99 12.28 -7.30
C PRO A 192 -8.13 13.79 -7.15
N VAL A 193 -9.12 14.21 -6.37
CA VAL A 193 -9.16 15.56 -5.80
C VAL A 193 -8.30 15.55 -4.54
N ILE A 194 -7.24 16.35 -4.53
CA ILE A 194 -6.33 16.48 -3.39
C ILE A 194 -6.64 17.77 -2.63
N ASN A 195 -6.90 17.66 -1.33
CA ASN A 195 -6.97 18.78 -0.41
C ASN A 195 -5.86 18.65 0.64
N THR A 196 -5.22 19.75 1.02
CA THR A 196 -4.18 19.78 2.06
C THR A 196 -4.55 20.76 3.17
N HIS A 197 -4.09 20.49 4.39
CA HIS A 197 -4.32 21.33 5.57
C HIS A 197 -3.18 21.17 6.59
N GLU A 198 -3.12 22.12 7.53
CA GLU A 198 -2.22 22.10 8.68
C GLU A 198 -2.60 21.05 9.72
#